data_AF-G3MI30-F1
#
_entry.id   AF-G3MI30-F1
#
_cell.length_a   1.000
_cell.length_b   1.000
_cell.length_c   1.000
_cell.angle_alpha   90.00
_cell.angle_beta   90.00
_cell.angle_gamma   90.00
#
_symmetry.space_group_name_H-M   'P 1'
#
loop_
_entity.id
_entity.type
_entity.pdbx_description
1 polymer ?
#
loop_
_entity_poly.entity_id
_entity_poly.type
_entity_poly.pdbx_seq_one_letter_code
_entity_poly.pdbx_strand_id
1 'polypeptide(L)'
;TNPLQILASFLQIFVQLPHLVAISDSNNDTIMECLTIERTELNLKDQTASYVFLFRGHHGTEKKNVTFFITPGPTPETFEFNTDEDPSLKDISTIPYWNRKNCFVADGPYHGGEQCMLLVSKGTEDDVPRECIEQFEDICGVAVINYSRDLCPDV
;
A
#
# COMPACT_ATOMS: atom_id res chain seq x y z
N THR A 1 -16.74 24.23 14.47
CA THR A 1 -15.71 23.25 14.10
C THR A 1 -15.98 22.80 12.68
N ASN A 2 -15.02 22.94 11.77
CA ASN A 2 -15.19 22.64 10.35
C ASN A 2 -15.10 21.12 10.13
N PRO A 3 -16.12 20.45 9.54
CA PRO A 3 -16.12 18.99 9.36
C PRO A 3 -15.01 18.48 8.43
N LEU A 4 -14.32 19.38 7.70
CA LEU A 4 -13.17 19.03 6.87
C LEU A 4 -11.87 18.76 7.66
N GLN A 5 -11.82 19.05 8.97
CA GLN A 5 -10.58 19.09 9.74
C GLN A 5 -10.29 17.82 10.56
N ILE A 6 -11.07 16.74 10.36
CA ILE A 6 -10.86 15.44 11.01
C ILE A 6 -10.99 14.32 9.95
N LEU A 7 -10.27 14.43 8.84
CA LEU A 7 -9.93 13.22 8.09
C LEU A 7 -8.71 12.60 8.78
N ALA A 8 -8.86 11.38 9.29
CA ALA A 8 -7.73 10.56 9.71
C ALA A 8 -6.68 10.57 8.58
N SER A 9 -5.39 10.60 8.95
CA SER A 9 -4.30 10.75 7.98
C SER A 9 -4.41 9.71 6.88
N PHE A 10 -4.70 8.45 7.22
CA PHE A 10 -4.80 7.38 6.23
C PHE A 10 -5.97 7.56 5.24
N LEU A 11 -7.11 8.14 5.64
CA LEU A 11 -8.31 8.20 4.79
C LEU A 11 -8.08 9.12 3.59
N GLN A 12 -7.27 10.17 3.75
CA GLN A 12 -6.97 11.03 2.62
C GLN A 12 -6.19 10.24 1.54
N ILE A 13 -5.36 9.22 1.89
CA ILE A 13 -4.63 8.38 0.90
C ILE A 13 -5.68 7.70 0.06
N PHE A 14 -6.66 7.09 0.74
CA PHE A 14 -7.71 6.35 0.07
C PHE A 14 -8.64 7.21 -0.75
N VAL A 15 -8.71 8.52 -0.52
CA VAL A 15 -9.42 9.45 -1.39
C VAL A 15 -8.57 9.80 -2.61
N GLN A 16 -7.28 10.11 -2.40
CA GLN A 16 -6.43 10.72 -3.42
C GLN A 16 -5.79 9.71 -4.37
N LEU A 17 -5.49 8.49 -3.92
CA LEU A 17 -4.64 7.55 -4.64
C LEU A 17 -5.41 6.27 -5.04
N PRO A 18 -6.24 6.31 -6.10
CA PRO A 18 -7.02 5.16 -6.55
C PRO A 18 -6.19 4.07 -7.24
N HIS A 19 -5.01 4.41 -7.75
CA HIS A 19 -4.14 3.49 -8.48
C HIS A 19 -2.72 3.63 -7.97
N LEU A 20 -2.15 2.54 -7.51
CA LEU A 20 -0.83 2.52 -6.87
C LEU A 20 0.08 1.46 -7.49
N VAL A 21 1.38 1.65 -7.32
CA VAL A 21 2.45 0.71 -7.66
C VAL A 21 3.32 0.53 -6.43
N ALA A 22 3.67 -0.71 -6.10
CA ALA A 22 4.68 -1.01 -5.08
C ALA A 22 6.08 -0.82 -5.66
N ILE A 23 6.86 0.05 -5.05
CA ILE A 23 8.21 0.38 -5.52
C ILE A 23 9.25 -0.48 -4.83
N SER A 24 9.11 -0.65 -3.52
CA SER A 24 10.06 -1.39 -2.70
C SER A 24 9.38 -1.91 -1.45
N ASP A 25 9.92 -2.97 -0.86
CA ASP A 25 9.57 -3.46 0.46
C ASP A 25 10.80 -3.86 1.29
N SER A 26 10.56 -4.25 2.54
CA SER A 26 11.60 -4.54 3.53
C SER A 26 12.16 -5.96 3.49
N ASN A 27 11.65 -6.86 2.63
CA ASN A 27 12.05 -8.25 2.62
C ASN A 27 12.16 -8.81 1.20
N ASN A 28 12.92 -9.89 1.04
CA ASN A 28 13.21 -10.45 -0.28
C ASN A 28 12.37 -11.70 -0.59
N ASP A 29 11.08 -11.67 -0.23
CA ASP A 29 10.16 -12.79 -0.52
C ASP A 29 9.67 -12.80 -1.98
N THR A 30 9.91 -11.72 -2.73
CA THR A 30 9.55 -11.50 -4.15
C THR A 30 8.05 -11.49 -4.45
N ILE A 31 7.19 -11.61 -3.43
CA ILE A 31 5.72 -11.69 -3.61
C ILE A 31 5.17 -10.35 -4.11
N MET A 32 5.77 -9.24 -3.68
CA MET A 32 5.34 -7.89 -4.01
C MET A 32 5.90 -7.36 -5.34
N GLU A 33 6.73 -8.13 -6.05
CA GLU A 33 7.29 -7.71 -7.32
C GLU A 33 6.20 -7.40 -8.35
N CYS A 34 6.35 -6.26 -9.03
CA CYS A 34 5.43 -5.75 -10.03
C CYS A 34 3.98 -5.60 -9.53
N LEU A 35 3.77 -5.47 -8.21
CA LEU A 35 2.47 -5.29 -7.61
C LEU A 35 1.87 -3.94 -8.03
N THR A 36 0.68 -4.01 -8.61
CA THR A 36 -0.19 -2.86 -8.86
C THR A 36 -1.45 -2.99 -8.01
N ILE A 37 -1.98 -1.87 -7.53
CA ILE A 37 -3.10 -1.85 -6.60
C ILE A 37 -4.16 -0.88 -7.12
N GLU A 38 -5.43 -1.30 -7.12
CA GLU A 38 -6.55 -0.50 -7.65
C GLU A 38 -7.69 -0.39 -6.64
N ARG A 39 -8.14 0.83 -6.37
CA ARG A 39 -9.30 1.09 -5.51
C ARG A 39 -10.57 0.66 -6.20
N THR A 40 -11.31 -0.27 -5.61
CA THR A 40 -12.58 -0.77 -6.14
C THR A 40 -13.77 -0.06 -5.48
N GLU A 41 -13.66 0.29 -4.19
CA GLU A 41 -14.74 0.94 -3.45
C GLU A 41 -14.20 2.02 -2.49
N LEU A 42 -15.01 3.04 -2.23
CA LEU A 42 -14.74 4.09 -1.25
C LEU A 42 -16.06 4.57 -0.64
N ASN A 43 -16.17 4.49 0.68
CA ASN A 43 -17.30 5.00 1.43
C ASN A 43 -16.82 6.06 2.43
N LEU A 44 -17.02 7.34 2.11
CA LEU A 44 -16.59 8.46 2.94
C LEU A 44 -17.37 8.58 4.26
N LYS A 45 -18.61 8.08 4.30
CA LYS A 45 -19.45 8.15 5.49
C LYS A 45 -18.95 7.18 6.55
N ASP A 46 -18.65 5.96 6.12
CA ASP A 46 -18.21 4.87 7.00
C ASP A 46 -16.67 4.79 7.08
N GLN A 47 -15.96 5.66 6.35
CA GLN A 47 -14.51 5.76 6.28
C GLN A 47 -13.83 4.45 5.84
N THR A 48 -14.47 3.71 4.93
CA THR A 48 -13.97 2.44 4.42
C THR A 48 -13.52 2.56 2.97
N ALA A 49 -12.61 1.68 2.58
CA ALA A 49 -12.17 1.52 1.19
C ALA A 49 -11.91 0.05 0.89
N SER A 50 -12.03 -0.32 -0.38
CA SER A 50 -11.61 -1.63 -0.87
C SER A 50 -10.59 -1.44 -1.98
N TYR A 51 -9.54 -2.24 -1.95
CA TYR A 51 -8.50 -2.25 -2.98
C TYR A 51 -8.28 -3.67 -3.47
N VAL A 52 -8.08 -3.84 -4.77
CA VAL A 52 -7.57 -5.10 -5.33
C VAL A 52 -6.06 -4.98 -5.53
N PHE A 53 -5.33 -5.90 -4.94
CA PHE A 53 -3.90 -6.10 -5.15
C PHE A 53 -3.73 -7.09 -6.30
N LEU A 54 -3.08 -6.64 -7.37
CA LEU A 54 -2.90 -7.41 -8.61
C LEU A 54 -1.47 -7.97 -8.61
N PHE A 55 -1.28 -9.12 -7.97
CA PHE A 55 0.01 -9.81 -7.92
C PHE A 55 0.32 -10.43 -9.27
N ARG A 56 1.51 -10.15 -9.81
CA ARG A 56 1.89 -10.59 -11.16
C ARG A 56 2.45 -12.00 -11.22
N GLY A 57 2.93 -12.54 -10.09
CA GLY A 57 3.47 -13.89 -10.01
C GLY A 57 4.87 -14.00 -10.62
N HIS A 58 5.83 -13.24 -10.08
CA HIS A 58 7.23 -13.28 -10.51
C HIS A 58 8.03 -14.39 -9.79
N HIS A 59 9.11 -14.89 -10.41
CA HIS A 59 10.02 -15.88 -9.82
C HIS A 59 9.37 -17.17 -9.27
N GLY A 60 8.23 -17.58 -9.83
CA GLY A 60 7.50 -18.78 -9.41
C GLY A 60 6.46 -18.53 -8.32
N THR A 61 6.24 -17.28 -7.90
CA THR A 61 5.09 -16.89 -7.09
C THR A 61 3.79 -16.93 -7.91
N GLU A 62 2.66 -17.05 -7.22
CA GLU A 62 1.36 -17.16 -7.87
C GLU A 62 0.88 -15.81 -8.40
N LYS A 63 0.44 -15.77 -9.66
CA LYS A 63 -0.33 -14.65 -10.19
C LYS A 63 -1.74 -14.71 -9.61
N LYS A 64 -2.10 -13.75 -8.77
CA LYS A 64 -3.41 -13.71 -8.12
C LYS A 64 -3.88 -12.29 -7.88
N ASN A 65 -5.19 -12.15 -7.70
CA ASN A 65 -5.81 -10.91 -7.27
C ASN A 65 -6.36 -11.12 -5.87
N VAL A 66 -6.04 -10.23 -4.94
CA VAL A 66 -6.53 -10.27 -3.56
C VAL A 66 -7.21 -8.96 -3.23
N THR A 67 -8.44 -9.02 -2.74
CA THR A 67 -9.19 -7.83 -2.34
C THR A 67 -8.92 -7.55 -0.86
N PHE A 68 -8.40 -6.38 -0.57
CA PHE A 68 -8.23 -5.84 0.77
C PHE A 68 -9.41 -4.95 1.11
N PHE A 69 -10.08 -5.28 2.21
CA PHE A 69 -11.16 -4.48 2.78
C PHE A 69 -10.60 -3.69 3.94
N ILE A 70 -10.65 -2.36 3.84
CA ILE A 70 -9.98 -1.46 4.78
C ILE A 70 -11.00 -0.68 5.60
N THR A 71 -10.78 -0.66 6.92
CA THR A 71 -11.56 0.11 7.89
C THR A 71 -10.65 0.94 8.79
N PRO A 72 -11.16 1.98 9.47
CA PRO A 72 -10.36 2.74 10.43
C PRO A 72 -9.81 1.83 11.54
N GLY A 73 -8.52 2.04 11.88
CA GLY A 73 -7.88 1.33 12.98
C GLY A 73 -8.07 2.04 14.34
N PRO A 74 -7.45 1.50 15.41
CA PRO A 74 -7.56 2.06 16.75
C PRO A 74 -6.94 3.45 16.92
N THR A 75 -6.03 3.85 16.02
CA THR A 75 -5.34 5.15 16.01
C THR A 75 -5.49 5.86 14.66
N PRO A 76 -5.35 7.20 14.59
CA PRO A 76 -5.47 7.96 13.33
C PRO A 76 -4.47 7.60 12.23
N GLU A 77 -3.36 6.94 12.60
CA GLU A 77 -2.28 6.50 11.71
C GLU A 77 -2.41 5.02 11.30
N THR A 78 -3.38 4.30 11.86
CA THR A 78 -3.61 2.87 11.58
C THR A 78 -4.88 2.63 10.80
N PHE A 79 -4.89 1.57 10.01
CA PHE A 79 -6.10 0.98 9.44
C PHE A 79 -6.15 -0.51 9.75
N GLU A 80 -7.36 -1.01 9.97
CA GLU A 80 -7.62 -2.45 9.99
C GLU A 80 -7.87 -2.91 8.55
N PHE A 81 -7.44 -4.13 8.24
CA PHE A 81 -7.83 -4.78 7.00
C PHE A 81 -8.10 -6.27 7.18
N ASN A 82 -8.89 -6.82 6.27
CA ASN A 82 -9.02 -8.25 6.02
C ASN A 82 -8.98 -8.48 4.51
N THR A 83 -8.77 -9.73 4.08
CA THR A 83 -8.75 -10.08 2.66
C THR A 83 -9.98 -10.89 2.27
N ASP A 84 -10.21 -11.07 0.97
CA ASP A 84 -11.17 -12.04 0.44
C ASP A 84 -10.69 -13.50 0.59
N GLU A 85 -9.38 -13.72 0.76
CA GLU A 85 -8.78 -15.02 1.06
C GLU A 85 -9.02 -15.47 2.51
N ASP A 86 -8.94 -14.55 3.47
CA ASP A 86 -9.32 -14.79 4.87
C ASP A 86 -10.13 -13.61 5.43
N PRO A 87 -11.46 -13.61 5.23
CA PRO A 87 -12.33 -12.55 5.74
C PRO A 87 -12.46 -12.53 7.26
N SER A 88 -11.98 -13.57 7.95
CA SER A 88 -12.11 -13.70 9.40
C SER A 88 -10.91 -13.15 10.16
N LEU A 89 -9.73 -13.14 9.51
CA LEU A 89 -8.52 -12.55 10.03
C LEU A 89 -8.56 -11.03 9.82
N LYS A 90 -8.40 -10.30 10.92
CA LYS A 90 -8.26 -8.85 10.91
C LYS A 90 -6.85 -8.48 11.33
N ASP A 91 -6.15 -7.83 10.44
CA ASP A 91 -4.82 -7.33 10.65
C ASP A 91 -4.83 -5.80 10.74
N ILE A 92 -3.78 -5.24 11.33
CA ILE A 92 -3.60 -3.80 11.49
C ILE A 92 -2.34 -3.40 10.74
N SER A 93 -2.47 -2.39 9.88
CA SER A 93 -1.35 -1.71 9.25
C SER A 93 -1.27 -0.27 9.72
N THR A 94 -0.08 0.30 9.63
CA THR A 94 0.23 1.70 9.91
C THR A 94 0.65 2.42 8.64
N ILE A 95 0.47 3.74 8.61
CA ILE A 95 1.01 4.64 7.59
C ILE A 95 2.05 5.55 8.25
N PRO A 96 3.30 5.10 8.43
CA PRO A 96 4.32 5.88 9.13
C PRO A 96 4.76 7.14 8.34
N TYR A 97 4.58 7.17 7.02
CA TYR A 97 4.91 8.34 6.20
C TYR A 97 3.93 8.57 5.05
N TRP A 98 3.59 9.83 4.80
CA TRP A 98 2.90 10.27 3.59
C TRP A 98 3.28 11.70 3.20
N ASN A 99 3.77 11.89 1.97
CA ASN A 99 4.08 13.19 1.38
C ASN A 99 2.88 14.10 1.00
N ARG A 100 1.63 13.69 1.30
CA ARG A 100 0.37 14.37 0.94
C ARG A 100 0.16 14.64 -0.55
N LYS A 101 0.81 13.83 -1.41
CA LYS A 101 0.74 14.03 -2.87
C LYS A 101 0.60 12.72 -3.64
N ASN A 102 1.59 11.85 -3.59
CA ASN A 102 1.68 10.70 -4.50
C ASN A 102 2.49 9.52 -3.97
N CYS A 103 3.02 9.55 -2.75
CA CYS A 103 3.75 8.42 -2.18
C CYS A 103 3.47 8.28 -0.69
N PHE A 104 3.49 7.05 -0.18
CA PHE A 104 3.41 6.78 1.24
C PHE A 104 4.13 5.48 1.58
N VAL A 105 4.48 5.33 2.85
CA VAL A 105 4.98 4.07 3.40
C VAL A 105 3.83 3.42 4.17
N ALA A 106 3.62 2.13 3.96
CA ALA A 106 2.69 1.31 4.72
C ALA A 106 3.46 0.17 5.40
N ASP A 107 3.12 -0.14 6.64
CA ASP A 107 3.76 -1.20 7.41
C ASP A 107 2.70 -2.07 8.08
N GLY A 108 2.78 -3.38 7.90
CA GLY A 108 1.86 -4.34 8.51
C GLY A 108 2.04 -5.77 8.00
N PRO A 109 1.30 -6.73 8.55
CA PRO A 109 1.49 -8.13 8.22
C PRO A 109 0.88 -8.51 6.86
N TYR A 110 1.47 -9.47 6.17
CA TYR A 110 0.85 -10.19 5.05
C TYR A 110 1.48 -11.58 4.90
N HIS A 111 0.67 -12.63 4.72
CA HIS A 111 1.11 -14.04 4.60
C HIS A 111 2.11 -14.51 5.68
N GLY A 112 1.93 -14.08 6.93
CA GLY A 112 2.74 -14.55 8.06
C GLY A 112 4.11 -13.89 8.19
N GLY A 113 4.37 -12.80 7.45
CA GLY A 113 5.53 -11.92 7.61
C GLY A 113 5.11 -10.45 7.66
N GLU A 114 5.99 -9.59 8.17
CA GLU A 114 5.81 -8.14 8.15
C GLU A 114 6.22 -7.58 6.79
N GLN A 115 5.42 -6.67 6.25
CA GLN A 115 5.62 -5.99 4.97
C GLN A 115 5.64 -4.48 5.19
N CYS A 116 6.82 -3.88 5.10
CA CYS A 116 7.00 -2.43 5.10
C CYS A 116 7.25 -2.01 3.65
N MET A 117 6.30 -1.31 3.03
CA MET A 117 6.27 -1.05 1.59
C MET A 117 6.29 0.44 1.28
N LEU A 118 7.06 0.84 0.27
CA LEU A 118 6.93 2.11 -0.41
C LEU A 118 5.94 2.00 -1.57
N LEU A 119 4.86 2.77 -1.50
CA LEU A 119 3.79 2.81 -2.49
C LEU A 119 3.72 4.20 -3.14
N VAL A 120 3.52 4.23 -4.45
CA VAL A 120 3.34 5.48 -5.20
C VAL A 120 2.11 5.44 -6.09
N SER A 121 1.56 6.61 -6.42
CA SER A 121 0.53 6.76 -7.45
C SER A 121 1.04 6.24 -8.79
N LYS A 122 0.19 5.54 -9.53
CA LYS A 122 0.48 5.17 -10.92
C LYS A 122 0.84 6.42 -11.75
N GLY A 123 1.83 6.29 -12.63
CA GLY A 123 2.49 7.36 -13.38
C GLY A 123 3.65 8.05 -12.64
N THR A 124 3.98 7.63 -11.41
CA THR A 124 5.11 8.15 -10.61
C THR A 124 6.23 7.12 -10.45
N GLU A 125 5.99 5.87 -10.79
CA GLU A 125 6.88 4.73 -10.57
C GLU A 125 8.28 4.86 -11.20
N ASP A 126 8.41 5.60 -12.30
CA ASP A 126 9.70 5.90 -12.95
C ASP A 126 10.40 7.17 -12.42
N ASP A 127 9.71 7.99 -11.62
CA ASP A 127 10.19 9.27 -11.09
C ASP A 127 9.74 9.46 -9.64
N VAL A 128 10.06 8.46 -8.82
CA VAL A 128 9.70 8.43 -7.39
C VAL A 128 10.40 9.59 -6.68
N PRO A 129 9.67 10.47 -5.96
CA PRO A 129 10.29 11.60 -5.28
C PRO A 129 11.34 11.11 -4.27
N ARG A 130 12.51 11.75 -4.29
CA ARG A 130 13.65 11.37 -3.45
C ARG A 130 13.26 11.33 -1.97
N GLU A 131 12.43 12.26 -1.50
CA GLU A 131 11.99 12.26 -0.11
C GLU A 131 11.20 10.99 0.29
N CYS A 132 10.52 10.34 -0.66
CA CYS A 132 9.78 9.11 -0.40
C CYS A 132 10.72 7.93 -0.20
N ILE A 133 11.79 7.88 -1.01
CA ILE A 133 12.83 6.85 -0.93
C ILE A 133 13.59 7.00 0.40
N GLU A 134 14.02 8.22 0.72
CA GLU A 134 14.74 8.49 1.97
C GLU A 134 13.91 8.14 3.21
N GLN A 135 12.63 8.50 3.23
CA GLN A 135 11.74 8.15 4.35
C GLN A 135 11.49 6.65 4.43
N PHE A 136 11.37 5.96 3.31
CA PHE A 136 11.26 4.50 3.29
C PHE A 136 12.52 3.83 3.86
N GLU A 137 13.71 4.24 3.43
CA GLU A 137 14.98 3.70 3.95
C GLU A 137 15.13 3.98 5.46
N ASP A 138 14.77 5.18 5.93
CA ASP A 138 14.82 5.55 7.34
C ASP A 138 13.85 4.71 8.20
N ILE A 139 12.68 4.36 7.66
CA ILE A 139 11.60 3.66 8.38
C ILE A 139 11.75 2.14 8.30
N CYS A 140 11.91 1.61 7.10
CA CYS A 140 11.88 0.18 6.80
C CYS A 140 13.28 -0.45 6.75
N GLY A 141 14.34 0.35 6.63
CA GLY A 141 15.72 -0.13 6.55
C GLY A 141 16.12 -0.56 5.13
N VAL A 142 16.39 -1.86 4.94
CA VAL A 142 16.90 -2.37 3.66
C VAL A 142 15.79 -2.35 2.61
N ALA A 143 16.08 -1.74 1.46
CA ALA A 143 15.21 -1.71 0.30
C ALA A 143 15.39 -2.95 -0.59
N VAL A 144 14.31 -3.70 -0.80
CA VAL A 144 14.20 -4.69 -1.88
C VAL A 144 13.35 -4.09 -3.00
N ILE A 145 13.89 -4.06 -4.22
CA ILE A 145 13.23 -3.39 -5.35
C ILE A 145 12.11 -4.29 -5.86
N ASN A 146 10.87 -3.79 -5.77
CA ASN A 146 9.68 -4.46 -6.32
C ASN A 146 9.32 -3.97 -7.71
N TYR A 147 9.76 -2.78 -8.10
CA TYR A 147 9.53 -2.21 -9.42
C TYR A 147 10.81 -1.68 -10.06
N SER A 148 11.01 -2.07 -11.31
CA SER A 148 11.81 -1.31 -12.26
C SER A 148 11.21 -1.53 -13.64
N ARG A 149 11.46 -0.60 -14.57
CA ARG A 149 10.96 -0.73 -15.94
C ARG A 149 11.46 -2.00 -16.66
N ASP A 150 12.66 -2.47 -16.30
CA ASP A 150 13.24 -3.70 -16.84
C ASP A 150 12.60 -4.96 -16.23
N LEU A 151 12.26 -4.91 -14.93
CA LEU A 151 11.60 -6.01 -14.22
C LEU A 151 10.12 -6.12 -14.59
N CYS A 152 9.43 -4.99 -14.72
CA CYS A 152 7.98 -4.87 -14.83
C CYS A 152 7.55 -4.13 -16.11
N PRO A 153 7.83 -4.66 -17.31
CA PRO A 153 7.60 -3.94 -18.58
C PRO A 153 6.11 -3.69 -18.90
N ASP A 154 5.20 -4.41 -18.25
CA ASP A 154 3.75 -4.37 -18.49
C ASP A 154 2.96 -3.63 -17.39
N VAL A 155 3.64 -3.00 -16.44
CA VAL A 155 3.06 -2.24 -15.32
C VAL A 155 3.02 -0.75 -15.65
#